data_AF-A0A177Y8R7-F1
#
_entry.id   AF-A0A177Y8R7-F1
#
_cell.length_a   1.000
_cell.length_b   1.000
_cell.length_c   1.000
_cell.angle_alpha   90.00
_cell.angle_beta   90.00
_cell.angle_gamma   90.00
#
_symmetry.space_group_name_H-M   'P 1'
#
loop_
_entity.id
_entity.type
_entity.pdbx_description
1 polymer ?
#
loop_
_entity_poly.entity_id
_entity_poly.type
_entity_poly.pdbx_seq_one_letter_code
_entity_poly.pdbx_strand_id
1 'polypeptide(L)'
;MTEQPDDSELFKALADPTRRIILDELVERDGQTLFELCTRLIMNHGNSSSRQAVSQHLDVLASAQLVRAERQGRYKFLYVDTRPLARIQQRWPIAQEFT
;
A
#
# COMPACT_ATOMS: atom_id res chain seq x y z
N MET A 1 -14.46 18.49 7.02
CA MET A 1 -15.06 17.25 7.54
C MET A 1 -14.69 16.16 6.56
N THR A 2 -13.54 15.51 6.73
CA THR A 2 -13.09 14.45 5.81
C THR A 2 -13.95 13.23 6.07
N GLU A 3 -14.84 12.87 5.15
CA GLU A 3 -15.50 11.57 5.13
C GLU A 3 -14.42 10.50 5.28
N GLN A 4 -14.50 9.71 6.35
CA GLN A 4 -13.62 8.56 6.49
C GLN A 4 -14.01 7.58 5.38
N PRO A 5 -13.05 7.16 4.52
CA PRO A 5 -13.38 6.22 3.46
C PRO A 5 -14.03 4.97 4.05
N ASP A 6 -15.12 4.53 3.43
CA ASP A 6 -15.80 3.28 3.74
C ASP A 6 -14.77 2.14 3.82
N ASP A 7 -14.86 1.30 4.85
CA ASP A 7 -13.98 0.14 5.03
C ASP A 7 -13.95 -0.75 3.78
N SER A 8 -15.02 -0.72 2.96
CA SER A 8 -15.10 -1.39 1.66
C SER A 8 -13.91 -1.07 0.74
N GLU A 9 -13.46 0.18 0.68
CA GLU A 9 -12.30 0.55 -0.15
C GLU A 9 -11.00 -0.01 0.41
N LEU A 10 -10.87 -0.06 1.73
CA LEU A 10 -9.72 -0.68 2.40
C LEU A 10 -9.67 -2.19 2.14
N PHE A 11 -10.81 -2.89 2.28
CA PHE A 11 -10.87 -4.33 2.01
C PHE A 11 -10.64 -4.65 0.53
N LYS A 12 -11.26 -3.88 -0.38
CA LYS A 12 -10.99 -4.01 -1.81
C LYS A 12 -9.51 -3.82 -2.09
N ALA A 13 -8.87 -2.78 -1.53
CA ALA A 13 -7.45 -2.53 -1.72
C ALA A 13 -6.57 -3.70 -1.20
N LEU A 14 -6.91 -4.32 -0.08
CA LEU A 14 -6.14 -5.44 0.47
C LEU A 14 -6.43 -6.81 -0.18
N ALA A 15 -7.55 -6.97 -0.88
CA ALA A 15 -7.96 -8.26 -1.43
C ALA A 15 -6.99 -8.81 -2.50
N ASP A 16 -6.30 -7.94 -3.24
CA ASP A 16 -5.39 -8.34 -4.31
C ASP A 16 -3.98 -8.66 -3.77
N PRO A 17 -3.40 -9.81 -4.12
CA PRO A 17 -2.08 -10.22 -3.64
C PRO A 17 -0.95 -9.31 -4.14
N THR A 18 -1.04 -8.75 -5.35
CA THR A 18 -0.02 -7.81 -5.88
C THR A 18 -0.01 -6.52 -5.06
N ARG A 19 -1.19 -6.02 -4.65
CA ARG A 19 -1.27 -4.84 -3.79
C ARG A 19 -0.65 -5.08 -2.41
N ARG A 20 -0.84 -6.28 -1.83
CA ARG A 20 -0.17 -6.66 -0.58
C ARG A 20 1.34 -6.72 -0.72
N ILE A 21 1.86 -7.33 -1.80
CA ILE A 21 3.29 -7.36 -2.09
C ILE A 21 3.87 -5.94 -2.27
N ILE A 22 3.14 -5.03 -2.93
CA ILE A 22 3.55 -3.61 -3.04
C ILE A 22 3.67 -2.97 -1.66
N LEU A 23 2.72 -3.22 -0.76
CA LEU A 23 2.77 -2.71 0.60
C LEU A 23 3.94 -3.32 1.37
N ASP A 24 4.17 -4.63 1.25
CA ASP A 24 5.29 -5.31 1.89
C ASP A 24 6.64 -4.70 1.46
N GLU A 25 6.81 -4.41 0.17
CA GLU A 25 8.02 -3.75 -0.34
C GLU A 25 8.18 -2.31 0.18
N LEU A 26 7.10 -1.54 0.27
CA LEU A 26 7.16 -0.18 0.82
C LEU A 26 7.32 -0.15 2.34
N VAL A 27 6.87 -1.18 3.06
CA VAL A 27 7.15 -1.36 4.49
C VAL A 27 8.63 -1.71 4.71
N GLU A 28 9.17 -2.61 3.89
CA GLU A 28 10.58 -3.00 3.95
C GLU A 28 11.51 -1.83 3.56
N ARG A 29 11.13 -1.06 2.55
CA ARG A 29 11.86 0.13 2.14
C ARG A 29 10.90 1.24 1.71
N ASP A 30 10.68 2.18 2.62
CA ASP A 30 9.83 3.33 2.37
C ASP A 30 10.53 4.39 1.48
N GLY A 31 9.75 5.32 0.90
CA GLY A 31 10.30 6.45 0.15
C GLY A 31 10.96 6.07 -1.17
N GLN A 32 10.33 5.21 -1.96
CA GLN A 32 10.83 4.74 -3.24
C GLN A 32 10.21 5.47 -4.43
N THR A 33 10.95 5.63 -5.51
CA THR A 33 10.34 5.97 -6.80
C THR A 33 9.59 4.77 -7.39
N LEU A 34 8.65 5.02 -8.32
CA LEU A 34 7.97 3.95 -9.07
C LEU A 34 8.96 3.00 -9.76
N PHE A 35 10.07 3.56 -10.27
CA PHE A 35 11.11 2.75 -10.91
C PHE A 35 11.75 1.78 -9.92
N GLU A 36 12.21 2.26 -8.77
CA GLU A 36 12.82 1.43 -7.73
C GLU A 36 11.86 0.36 -7.20
N LEU A 37 10.59 0.73 -6.99
CA LEU A 37 9.56 -0.22 -6.57
C LEU A 37 9.39 -1.34 -7.62
N CYS A 38 9.24 -0.99 -8.90
CA CYS A 38 9.12 -2.00 -9.97
C CYS A 38 10.35 -2.91 -10.03
N THR A 39 11.55 -2.36 -9.87
CA THR A 39 12.79 -3.16 -9.83
C THR A 39 12.76 -4.17 -8.69
N ARG A 40 12.33 -3.76 -7.48
CA ARG A 40 12.25 -4.67 -6.34
C ARG A 40 11.15 -5.72 -6.49
N LEU A 41 9.99 -5.36 -7.03
CA LEU A 41 8.92 -6.31 -7.33
C LEU A 41 9.39 -7.45 -8.26
N ILE A 42 10.20 -7.11 -9.27
CA ILE A 42 10.80 -8.10 -10.17
C ILE A 42 11.83 -8.96 -9.41
N MET A 43 12.75 -8.33 -8.68
CA MET A 43 13.89 -9.02 -8.05
C MET A 43 13.49 -9.90 -6.86
N ASN A 44 12.56 -9.44 -6.03
CA ASN A 44 12.21 -10.09 -4.76
C ASN A 44 11.01 -11.04 -4.90
N HIS A 45 10.08 -10.75 -5.82
CA HIS A 45 8.80 -11.47 -5.94
C HIS A 45 8.58 -12.09 -7.32
N GLY A 46 9.52 -11.94 -8.27
CA GLY A 46 9.34 -12.40 -9.65
C GLY A 46 8.18 -11.72 -10.37
N ASN A 47 7.68 -10.59 -9.86
CA ASN A 47 6.52 -9.90 -10.43
C ASN A 47 6.97 -9.02 -11.60
N SER A 48 6.65 -9.46 -12.81
CA SER A 48 7.00 -8.80 -14.08
C SER A 48 5.89 -7.87 -14.60
N SER A 49 5.01 -7.39 -13.72
CA SER A 49 3.96 -6.43 -14.08
C SER A 49 4.53 -5.17 -14.73
N SER A 50 3.82 -4.65 -15.72
CA SER A 50 4.23 -3.40 -16.36
C SER A 50 4.16 -2.23 -15.37
N ARG A 51 4.96 -1.18 -15.60
CA ARG A 51 4.90 0.05 -14.79
C ARG A 51 3.48 0.65 -14.74
N GLN A 52 2.73 0.53 -15.83
CA GLN A 52 1.34 1.00 -15.88
C GLN A 52 0.42 0.18 -14.97
N ALA A 53 0.56 -1.15 -14.95
CA ALA A 53 -0.19 -2.01 -14.04
C ALA A 53 0.16 -1.70 -12.57
N VAL A 54 1.44 -1.52 -12.25
CA VAL A 54 1.88 -1.11 -10.90
C VAL A 54 1.30 0.26 -10.52
N SER A 55 1.28 1.23 -11.43
CA SER A 55 0.63 2.53 -11.19
C SER A 55 -0.87 2.38 -10.87
N GLN A 56 -1.60 1.53 -11.60
CA GLN A 56 -3.03 1.29 -11.31
C GLN A 56 -3.22 0.68 -9.91
N HIS A 57 -2.36 -0.25 -9.51
CA HIS A 57 -2.38 -0.79 -8.15
C HIS A 57 -2.11 0.29 -7.10
N LEU A 58 -1.15 1.19 -7.36
CA LEU A 58 -0.83 2.32 -6.47
C LEU A 58 -1.99 3.31 -6.37
N ASP A 59 -2.75 3.56 -7.45
CA ASP A 59 -3.91 4.44 -7.42
C ASP A 59 -5.02 3.88 -6.51
N VAL A 60 -5.25 2.56 -6.55
CA VAL A 60 -6.18 1.88 -5.64
C VAL A 60 -5.70 1.97 -4.19
N LEU A 61 -4.41 1.71 -3.95
CA LEU A 61 -3.81 1.81 -2.60
C LEU A 61 -3.87 3.24 -2.05
N ALA A 62 -3.65 4.24 -2.90
CA ALA A 62 -3.74 5.65 -2.52
C ALA A 62 -5.18 6.07 -2.20
N SER A 63 -6.16 5.56 -2.95
CA SER A 63 -7.59 5.78 -2.68
C SER A 63 -8.00 5.19 -1.32
N ALA A 64 -7.41 4.06 -0.94
CA ALA A 64 -7.56 3.45 0.38
C ALA A 64 -6.66 4.06 1.48
N GLN A 65 -5.94 5.14 1.17
CA GLN A 65 -5.01 5.84 2.08
C GLN A 65 -3.82 4.98 2.57
N LEU A 66 -3.54 3.85 1.92
CA LEU A 66 -2.44 2.95 2.29
C LEU A 66 -1.10 3.35 1.69
N VAL A 67 -1.12 4.17 0.64
CA VAL A 67 0.08 4.73 0.01
C VAL A 67 -0.12 6.23 -0.23
N ARG A 68 0.88 7.03 0.10
CA ARG A 68 0.97 8.44 -0.26
C ARG A 68 2.10 8.66 -1.25
N ALA A 69 2.01 9.70 -2.05
CA ALA A 69 3.10 10.06 -2.95
C ALA A 69 3.47 11.53 -2.80
N GLU A 70 4.76 11.80 -2.68
CA GLU A 70 5.30 13.14 -2.50
C GLU A 70 6.26 13.47 -3.63
N ARG A 71 6.18 14.71 -4.12
CA ARG A 71 7.09 15.20 -5.15
C ARG A 71 8.26 15.92 -4.50
N GLN A 72 9.46 15.44 -4.77
CA GLN A 72 10.70 16.08 -4.33
C GLN A 72 11.56 16.36 -5.58
N GLY A 73 11.60 17.63 -5.98
CA GLY A 73 12.23 18.05 -7.23
C GLY A 73 11.59 17.40 -8.47
N ARG A 74 12.40 16.62 -9.21
CA ARG A 74 11.95 15.89 -10.42
C ARG A 74 11.38 14.50 -10.13
N TYR A 75 11.47 14.03 -8.89
CA TYR A 75 11.08 12.67 -8.51
C TYR A 75 9.76 12.65 -7.73
N LYS A 76 9.01 11.58 -7.92
CA LYS A 76 7.82 11.24 -7.13
C LYS A 76 8.18 10.02 -6.28
N PHE A 77 8.19 10.20 -4.97
CA PHE A 77 8.46 9.17 -3.98
C PHE A 77 7.13 8.63 -3.44
N LEU A 78 7.07 7.32 -3.28
CA LEU A 78 5.95 6.55 -2.78
C LEU A 78 6.26 6.18 -1.34
N TYR A 79 5.28 6.37 -0.45
CA TYR A 79 5.40 6.01 0.94
C TYR A 79 4.22 5.21 1.42
N VAL A 80 4.45 4.23 2.29
CA VAL A 80 3.38 3.48 2.95
C VAL A 80 2.75 4.30 4.08
N ASP A 81 1.45 4.09 4.29
CA ASP A 81 0.73 4.56 5.48
C ASP A 81 -0.15 3.43 6.01
N THR A 82 0.25 2.85 7.14
CA THR A 82 -0.47 1.74 7.77
C THR A 82 -1.57 2.18 8.74
N ARG A 83 -1.71 3.50 9.00
CA ARG A 83 -2.73 4.02 9.93
C ARG A 83 -4.16 3.59 9.58
N PRO A 84 -4.59 3.50 8.31
CA PRO A 84 -5.92 3.00 7.96
C PRO A 84 -6.21 1.57 8.44
N LEU A 85 -5.17 0.74 8.59
CA LEU A 85 -5.33 -0.65 9.06
C LEU A 85 -5.86 -0.73 10.49
N ALA A 86 -5.67 0.31 11.30
CA ALA A 86 -6.23 0.38 12.65
C ALA A 86 -7.76 0.22 12.66
N ARG A 87 -8.46 0.59 11.58
CA ARG A 87 -9.92 0.40 11.44
C ARG A 87 -10.31 -1.07 11.41
N ILE A 88 -9.50 -1.92 10.76
CA ILE A 88 -9.72 -3.38 10.72
C ILE A 88 -9.57 -3.95 12.13
N GLN A 89 -8.53 -3.53 12.86
CA GLN A 89 -8.31 -3.97 14.25
C GLN A 89 -9.39 -3.46 15.21
N GLN A 90 -9.88 -2.23 15.03
CA GLN A 90 -10.98 -1.70 15.84
C GLN A 90 -12.30 -2.45 15.57
N ARG A 91 -12.54 -2.84 14.31
CA ARG A 91 -13.73 -3.60 13.91
C ARG A 91 -13.70 -5.04 14.39
N TRP A 92 -12.54 -5.70 14.31
CA TRP A 92 -12.29 -7.04 14.83
C TRP A 92 -11.08 -7.02 15.76
N PRO A 93 -11.29 -6.74 17.05
CA PRO A 93 -10.20 -6.70 18.01
C PRO A 93 -9.56 -8.08 18.12
N ILE A 94 -8.23 -8.10 18.12
CA ILE A 94 -7.46 -9.32 18.36
C ILE A 94 -7.66 -9.70 19.82
N ALA A 95 -8.22 -10.88 20.06
CA ALA A 95 -8.41 -11.41 21.40
C ALA A 95 -7.05 -11.41 22.12
N GLN A 96 -7.00 -10.78 23.29
CA GLN A 96 -5.83 -10.87 24.14
C GLN A 96 -5.80 -12.30 24.73
N GLU A 97 -4.73 -13.04 24.49
CA GLU A 97 -4.49 -14.28 25.22
C GLU A 97 -4.24 -13.90 26.68
N PHE A 98 -5.19 -14.20 27.57
CA PHE A 98 -4.95 -14.13 29.00
C PHE A 98 -3.98 -15.27 29.34
N THR A 99 -2.71 -14.94 29.58
CA THR A 99 -1.72 -15.84 30.18
C THR A 99 -1.93 -15.91 31.69
#